data_AF-A0A2R4WYV2-F1
#
_entry.id   AF-A0A2R4WYV2-F1
#
_cell.length_a   1.000
_cell.length_b   1.000
_cell.length_c   1.000
_cell.angle_alpha   90.00
_cell.angle_beta   90.00
_cell.angle_gamma   90.00
#
_symmetry.space_group_name_H-M   'P 1'
#
loop_
_entity.id
_entity.type
_entity.pdbx_description
1 polymer ?
#
loop_
_entity_poly.entity_id
_entity_poly.type
_entity_poly.pdbx_seq_one_letter_code
_entity_poly.pdbx_strand_id
1 'polypeptide(L)'
;MEEQKIITQVAHRAKLAAQREFPDEDILDPEWNPDQLARAIEALRTMDIDAFTEEFETYYRYVTDTESAADVPIDRVEGVYQPFLVTDDNEIDYVPTPVVQYQDSSGETTMTHRESRFEALVDEPQYTKFTATLPPLEFDDGAYEFPEGFQIFLIEHFAAKIRDVYRHVGERPPEPYDEVDVVGKFLTAADDEYYRDFIAMIE
;
A
#
# COMPACT_ATOMS: atom_id res chain seq x y z
N MET A 1 -5.44 26.45 2.59
CA MET A 1 -5.14 27.39 1.49
C MET A 1 -5.58 26.70 0.21
N GLU A 2 -6.71 27.10 -0.36
CA GLU A 2 -7.38 26.38 -1.46
C GLU A 2 -6.59 26.42 -2.78
N GLU A 3 -5.91 27.53 -3.04
CA GLU A 3 -5.02 27.70 -4.20
C GLU A 3 -3.88 26.68 -4.20
N GLN A 4 -3.21 26.45 -3.06
CA GLN A 4 -2.16 25.44 -2.95
C GLN A 4 -2.69 24.04 -3.24
N LYS A 5 -3.88 23.70 -2.73
CA LYS A 5 -4.53 22.41 -3.01
C LYS A 5 -4.77 22.23 -4.51
N ILE A 6 -5.25 23.27 -5.18
CA ILE A 6 -5.49 23.24 -6.64
C ILE A 6 -4.17 23.09 -7.41
N ILE A 7 -3.11 23.81 -7.03
CA ILE A 7 -1.80 23.71 -7.68
C ILE A 7 -1.23 22.28 -7.53
N THR A 8 -1.27 21.71 -6.33
CA THR A 8 -0.85 20.33 -6.07
C THR A 8 -1.64 19.35 -6.93
N GLN A 9 -2.97 19.47 -6.95
CA GLN A 9 -3.86 18.63 -7.75
C GLN A 9 -3.53 18.69 -9.25
N VAL A 10 -3.28 19.89 -9.79
CA VAL A 10 -2.89 20.07 -11.21
C VAL A 10 -1.53 19.41 -11.49
N ALA A 11 -0.56 19.53 -10.57
CA ALA A 11 0.74 18.89 -10.73
C ALA A 11 0.63 17.37 -10.75
N HIS A 12 -0.13 16.76 -9.82
CA HIS A 12 -0.35 15.29 -9.83
C HIS A 12 -1.12 14.83 -11.06
N ARG A 13 -2.12 15.59 -11.52
CA ARG A 13 -2.82 15.29 -12.78
C ARG A 13 -1.86 15.29 -13.97
N ALA A 14 -0.95 16.26 -14.03
CA ALA A 14 0.06 16.32 -15.08
C ALA A 14 1.02 15.12 -15.03
N LYS A 15 1.48 14.71 -13.83
CA LYS A 15 2.30 13.49 -13.67
C LYS A 15 1.54 12.24 -14.15
N LEU A 16 0.27 12.08 -13.76
CA LEU A 16 -0.56 10.96 -14.21
C LEU A 16 -0.78 10.95 -15.72
N ALA A 17 -1.06 12.10 -16.32
CA ALA A 17 -1.18 12.20 -17.77
C ALA A 17 0.13 11.87 -18.48
N ALA A 18 1.27 12.32 -17.94
CA ALA A 18 2.59 12.02 -18.49
C ALA A 18 2.93 10.52 -18.40
N GLN A 19 2.66 9.88 -17.26
CA GLN A 19 2.84 8.43 -17.09
C GLN A 19 2.00 7.62 -18.09
N ARG A 20 0.77 8.06 -18.38
CA ARG A 20 -0.09 7.41 -19.38
C ARG A 20 0.43 7.55 -20.81
N GLU A 21 1.02 8.70 -21.14
CA GLU A 21 1.61 8.95 -22.46
C GLU A 21 2.95 8.19 -22.63
N PHE A 22 3.71 8.04 -21.55
CA PHE A 22 5.02 7.40 -21.51
C PHE A 22 5.04 6.27 -20.46
N PRO A 23 4.42 5.11 -20.75
CA PRO A 23 4.24 4.04 -19.77
C PRO A 23 5.53 3.41 -19.29
N ASP A 24 6.60 3.47 -20.09
CA ASP A 24 7.92 2.89 -19.77
C ASP A 24 8.80 3.82 -18.92
N GLU A 25 8.39 5.08 -18.73
CA GLU A 25 9.13 6.05 -17.91
C GLU A 25 8.67 5.97 -16.45
N ASP A 26 9.60 6.07 -15.51
CA ASP A 26 9.32 6.05 -14.07
C ASP A 26 8.96 7.47 -13.57
N ILE A 27 7.80 7.97 -14.01
CA ILE A 27 7.31 9.32 -13.68
C ILE A 27 6.52 9.30 -12.37
N LEU A 28 5.72 8.26 -12.17
CA LEU A 28 4.94 8.01 -10.97
C LEU A 28 5.42 6.73 -10.30
N ASP A 29 5.61 6.82 -8.99
CA ASP A 29 5.71 5.64 -8.13
C ASP A 29 4.54 4.67 -8.43
N PRO A 30 4.79 3.35 -8.50
CA PRO A 30 3.78 2.36 -8.83
C PRO A 30 2.49 2.46 -8.02
N GLU A 31 2.56 2.88 -6.75
CA GLU A 31 1.36 3.04 -5.93
C GLU A 31 0.51 4.25 -6.30
N TRP A 32 1.02 5.17 -7.11
CA TRP A 32 0.29 6.31 -7.67
C TRP A 32 -0.14 6.08 -9.12
N ASN A 33 0.23 4.94 -9.72
CA ASN A 33 -0.15 4.56 -11.07
C ASN A 33 -1.33 3.56 -11.03
N PRO A 34 -2.53 3.96 -11.49
CA PRO A 34 -3.70 3.08 -11.51
C PRO A 34 -3.50 1.76 -12.26
N ASP A 35 -2.70 1.75 -13.33
CA ASP A 35 -2.45 0.55 -14.13
C ASP A 35 -1.55 -0.43 -13.37
N GLN A 36 -0.59 0.08 -12.60
CA GLN A 36 0.27 -0.72 -11.73
C GLN A 36 -0.52 -1.25 -10.52
N LEU A 37 -1.34 -0.43 -9.88
CA LEU A 37 -2.25 -0.89 -8.83
C LEU A 37 -3.22 -1.99 -9.32
N ALA A 38 -3.67 -1.91 -10.58
CA ALA A 38 -4.49 -2.96 -11.18
C ALA A 38 -3.71 -4.27 -11.38
N ARG A 39 -2.40 -4.22 -11.66
CA ARG A 39 -1.53 -5.40 -11.65
C ARG A 39 -1.44 -6.03 -10.27
N ALA A 40 -1.30 -5.23 -9.21
CA ALA A 40 -1.31 -5.74 -7.83
C ALA A 40 -2.64 -6.44 -7.48
N ILE A 41 -3.77 -5.86 -7.90
CA ILE A 41 -5.10 -6.48 -7.74
C ILE A 41 -5.18 -7.82 -8.45
N GLU A 42 -4.69 -7.91 -9.68
CA GLU A 42 -4.74 -9.16 -10.43
C GLU A 42 -3.82 -10.21 -9.80
N ALA A 43 -2.62 -9.82 -9.38
CA ALA A 43 -1.67 -10.72 -8.70
C ALA A 43 -2.27 -11.29 -7.39
N LEU A 44 -2.93 -10.44 -6.58
CA LEU A 44 -3.64 -10.88 -5.37
C LEU A 44 -4.82 -11.78 -5.72
N ARG A 45 -5.53 -11.54 -6.82
CA ARG A 45 -6.70 -12.33 -7.25
C ARG A 45 -6.33 -13.70 -7.79
N THR A 46 -5.19 -13.81 -8.49
CA THR A 46 -4.73 -15.07 -9.10
C THR A 46 -3.91 -15.93 -8.14
N MET A 47 -3.40 -15.35 -7.05
CA MET A 47 -2.71 -16.07 -5.99
C MET A 47 -3.63 -17.14 -5.38
N ASP A 48 -3.14 -18.38 -5.34
CA ASP A 48 -3.85 -19.47 -4.68
C ASP A 48 -3.98 -19.22 -3.18
N ILE A 49 -5.09 -19.70 -2.61
CA ILE A 49 -5.41 -19.41 -1.21
C ILE A 49 -4.42 -20.02 -0.21
N ASP A 50 -3.81 -21.17 -0.53
CA ASP A 50 -2.81 -21.79 0.34
C ASP A 50 -1.54 -20.93 0.36
N ALA A 51 -1.10 -20.45 -0.81
CA ALA A 51 0.03 -19.54 -0.90
C ALA A 51 -0.27 -18.20 -0.21
N PHE A 52 -1.46 -17.64 -0.41
CA PHE A 52 -1.87 -16.42 0.28
C PHE A 52 -1.86 -16.60 1.80
N THR A 53 -2.32 -17.76 2.27
CA THR A 53 -2.32 -18.11 3.70
C THR A 53 -0.91 -18.07 4.26
N GLU A 54 0.05 -18.72 3.59
CA GLU A 54 1.45 -18.77 4.03
C GLU A 54 2.10 -17.38 4.08
N GLU A 55 1.87 -16.54 3.06
CA GLU A 55 2.57 -15.27 2.91
C GLU A 55 1.93 -14.12 3.73
N PHE A 56 0.61 -14.12 3.93
CA PHE A 56 -0.12 -12.99 4.52
C PHE A 56 -0.69 -13.24 5.93
N GLU A 57 -0.54 -14.43 6.52
CA GLU A 57 -1.04 -14.71 7.88
C GLU A 57 -0.45 -13.76 8.92
N THR A 58 0.85 -13.48 8.84
CA THR A 58 1.52 -12.57 9.79
C THR A 58 0.97 -11.16 9.66
N TYR A 59 0.67 -10.71 8.44
CA TYR A 59 0.10 -9.38 8.22
C TYR A 59 -1.31 -9.26 8.80
N TYR A 60 -2.16 -10.26 8.54
CA TYR A 60 -3.49 -10.31 9.12
C TYR A 60 -3.43 -10.18 10.64
N ARG A 61 -2.55 -10.97 11.29
CA ARG A 61 -2.36 -10.91 12.75
C ARG A 61 -1.85 -9.55 13.23
N TYR A 62 -0.94 -8.92 12.49
CA TYR A 62 -0.44 -7.59 12.86
C TYR A 62 -1.52 -6.52 12.74
N VAL A 63 -2.46 -6.67 11.80
CA VAL A 63 -3.58 -5.73 11.62
C VAL A 63 -4.66 -5.96 12.67
N THR A 64 -5.00 -7.20 13.02
CA THR A 64 -6.13 -7.51 13.92
C THR A 64 -5.76 -7.66 15.39
N ASP A 65 -4.49 -7.91 15.71
CA ASP A 65 -3.98 -8.13 17.07
C ASP A 65 -2.55 -7.58 17.21
N THR A 66 -2.38 -6.30 16.88
CA THR A 66 -1.06 -5.65 16.79
C THR A 66 -0.26 -5.76 18.10
N GLU A 67 -0.90 -5.56 19.25
CA GLU A 67 -0.21 -5.59 20.55
C GLU A 67 0.44 -6.94 20.82
N SER A 68 -0.31 -8.03 20.62
CA SER A 68 0.18 -9.37 20.91
C SER A 68 1.14 -9.87 19.83
N ALA A 69 0.90 -9.51 18.56
CA ALA A 69 1.64 -10.05 17.42
C ALA A 69 2.96 -9.31 17.17
N ALA A 70 3.00 -7.99 17.38
CA ALA A 70 4.16 -7.15 17.07
C ALA A 70 4.88 -6.60 18.33
N ASP A 71 4.36 -6.84 19.54
CA ASP A 71 4.87 -6.26 20.80
C ASP A 71 4.92 -4.73 20.80
N VAL A 72 3.91 -4.11 20.15
CA VAL A 72 3.77 -2.65 20.01
C VAL A 72 2.40 -2.22 20.56
N PRO A 73 2.33 -1.30 21.53
CA PRO A 73 1.06 -0.78 22.04
C PRO A 73 0.21 -0.16 20.93
N ILE A 74 -1.07 -0.53 20.86
CA ILE A 74 -1.95 -0.17 19.73
C ILE A 74 -2.13 1.35 19.59
N ASP A 75 -2.12 2.07 20.71
CA ASP A 75 -2.27 3.53 20.78
C ASP A 75 -1.08 4.30 20.18
N ARG A 76 0.02 3.60 19.88
CA ARG A 76 1.24 4.17 19.31
C ARG A 76 1.44 3.81 17.86
N VAL A 77 0.64 2.89 17.31
CA VAL A 77 0.78 2.42 15.94
C VAL A 77 0.34 3.50 14.97
N GLU A 78 1.23 3.86 14.05
CA GLU A 78 0.97 4.79 12.95
C GLU A 78 0.52 4.02 11.69
N GLY A 79 0.98 2.79 11.49
CA GLY A 79 0.54 1.90 10.42
C GLY A 79 1.24 0.55 10.40
N VAL A 80 0.61 -0.44 9.76
CA VAL A 80 1.14 -1.78 9.49
C VAL A 80 1.34 -1.92 7.99
N TYR A 81 2.57 -2.24 7.60
CA TYR A 81 3.05 -2.26 6.23
C TYR A 81 3.37 -3.68 5.82
N GLN A 82 2.72 -4.17 4.77
CA GLN A 82 3.06 -5.42 4.10
C GLN A 82 3.54 -5.11 2.68
N PRO A 83 4.86 -5.00 2.47
CA PRO A 83 5.40 -4.95 1.13
C PRO A 83 5.17 -6.28 0.42
N PHE A 84 5.13 -6.25 -0.91
CA PHE A 84 5.25 -7.43 -1.77
C PHE A 84 5.78 -7.04 -3.15
N LEU A 85 6.45 -7.98 -3.81
CA LEU A 85 7.02 -7.81 -5.15
C LEU A 85 6.18 -8.56 -6.17
N VAL A 86 5.80 -7.86 -7.23
CA VAL A 86 5.03 -8.41 -8.35
C VAL A 86 5.92 -8.46 -9.59
N THR A 87 5.92 -9.60 -10.28
CA THR A 87 6.65 -9.81 -11.54
C THR A 87 5.94 -9.16 -12.74
N ASP A 88 6.64 -9.06 -13.87
CA ASP A 88 6.06 -8.65 -15.15
C ASP A 88 4.87 -9.51 -15.62
N ASP A 89 4.80 -10.77 -15.16
CA ASP A 89 3.70 -11.69 -15.44
C ASP A 89 2.51 -11.54 -14.44
N ASN A 90 2.55 -10.53 -13.57
CA ASN A 90 1.56 -10.26 -12.51
C ASN A 90 1.46 -11.38 -11.47
N GLU A 91 2.59 -11.97 -11.09
CA GLU A 91 2.67 -12.94 -10.00
C GLU A 91 3.36 -12.32 -8.80
N ILE A 92 2.88 -12.63 -7.58
CA ILE A 92 3.58 -12.26 -6.35
C ILE A 92 4.73 -13.25 -6.15
N ASP A 93 5.97 -12.76 -6.24
CA ASP A 93 7.18 -13.61 -6.08
C ASP A 93 7.78 -13.53 -4.68
N TYR A 94 7.55 -12.42 -3.97
CA TYR A 94 8.14 -12.21 -2.66
C TYR A 94 7.28 -11.34 -1.75
N VAL A 95 7.05 -11.83 -0.53
CA VAL A 95 6.35 -11.12 0.55
C VAL A 95 7.25 -11.11 1.80
N PRO A 96 7.92 -9.99 2.12
CA PRO A 96 8.69 -9.88 3.37
C PRO A 96 7.81 -9.93 4.62
N THR A 97 8.42 -10.05 5.78
CA THR A 97 7.73 -9.93 7.07
C THR A 97 7.15 -8.52 7.23
N PRO A 98 5.86 -8.37 7.58
CA PRO A 98 5.22 -7.05 7.71
C PRO A 98 5.89 -6.20 8.79
N VAL A 99 5.96 -4.90 8.58
CA VAL A 99 6.60 -3.94 9.50
C VAL A 99 5.53 -3.08 10.17
N VAL A 100 5.65 -2.84 11.48
CA VAL A 100 4.79 -1.88 12.20
C VAL A 100 5.58 -0.58 12.38
N GLN A 101 5.01 0.53 11.92
CA GLN A 101 5.46 1.88 12.24
C GLN A 101 4.74 2.36 13.50
N TYR A 102 5.49 2.88 14.47
CA TYR A 102 4.92 3.35 15.74
C TYR A 102 5.74 4.47 16.37
N GLN A 103 5.13 5.24 17.27
CA GLN A 103 5.84 6.19 18.11
C GLN A 103 6.44 5.49 19.33
N ASP A 104 7.75 5.60 19.51
CA ASP A 104 8.43 5.02 20.66
C ASP A 104 8.20 5.82 21.95
N SER A 105 8.81 5.38 23.06
CA SER A 105 8.67 6.09 24.35
C SER A 105 9.28 7.49 24.39
N SER A 106 10.13 7.84 23.43
CA SER A 106 10.72 9.17 23.27
C SER A 106 9.86 10.10 22.40
N GLY A 107 8.85 9.55 21.72
CA GLY A 107 8.00 10.25 20.76
C GLY A 107 8.58 10.28 19.35
N GLU A 108 9.61 9.48 19.07
CA GLU A 108 10.17 9.32 17.72
C GLU A 108 9.45 8.20 16.97
N THR A 109 9.18 8.42 15.68
CA THR A 109 8.66 7.40 14.77
C THR A 109 9.73 6.33 14.53
N THR A 110 9.38 5.07 14.76
CA THR A 110 10.26 3.93 14.58
C THR A 110 9.53 2.76 13.92
N MET A 111 10.28 1.73 13.53
CA MET A 111 9.78 0.54 12.85
C MET A 111 10.27 -0.73 13.54
N THR A 112 9.42 -1.77 13.57
CA THR A 112 9.74 -3.04 14.26
C THR A 112 10.99 -3.74 13.73
N HIS A 113 11.21 -3.69 12.41
CA HIS A 113 12.39 -4.28 11.78
C HIS A 113 12.62 -3.72 10.37
N ARG A 114 13.77 -4.11 9.80
CA ARG A 114 14.13 -3.95 8.39
C ARG A 114 14.50 -5.32 7.83
N GLU A 115 14.10 -5.61 6.59
CA GLU A 115 14.39 -6.89 5.96
C GLU A 115 15.36 -6.73 4.79
N SER A 116 16.61 -7.14 5.00
CA SER A 116 17.71 -6.90 4.06
C SER A 116 17.57 -7.63 2.71
N ARG A 117 16.85 -8.75 2.67
CA ARG A 117 16.57 -9.44 1.39
C ARG A 117 15.61 -8.65 0.52
N PHE A 118 14.61 -8.02 1.13
CA PHE A 118 13.70 -7.15 0.41
C PHE A 118 14.42 -5.94 -0.21
N GLU A 119 15.33 -5.32 0.55
CA GLU A 119 16.17 -4.21 0.08
C GLU A 119 17.06 -4.61 -1.12
N ALA A 120 17.50 -5.87 -1.21
CA ALA A 120 18.29 -6.33 -2.33
C ALA A 120 17.46 -6.58 -3.60
N LEU A 121 16.20 -6.98 -3.45
CA LEU A 121 15.32 -7.36 -4.56
C LEU A 121 14.54 -6.17 -5.12
N VAL A 122 14.26 -5.15 -4.32
CA VAL A 122 13.36 -4.03 -4.70
C VAL A 122 13.83 -3.25 -5.92
N ASP A 123 15.15 -3.18 -6.15
CA ASP A 123 15.75 -2.48 -7.28
C ASP A 123 15.95 -3.37 -8.52
N GLU A 124 15.56 -4.65 -8.45
CA GLU A 124 15.68 -5.54 -9.61
C GLU A 124 14.61 -5.19 -10.67
N PRO A 125 15.00 -4.98 -11.95
CA PRO A 125 14.10 -4.42 -12.97
C PRO A 125 12.82 -5.21 -13.26
N GLN A 126 12.79 -6.51 -12.96
CA GLN A 126 11.64 -7.38 -13.19
C GLN A 126 10.56 -7.29 -12.10
N TYR A 127 10.82 -6.55 -11.02
CA TYR A 127 9.88 -6.41 -9.91
C TYR A 127 9.26 -5.03 -9.87
N THR A 128 7.96 -5.01 -9.62
CA THR A 128 7.24 -3.82 -9.18
C THR A 128 6.88 -3.99 -7.71
N LYS A 129 7.30 -3.06 -6.87
CA LYS A 129 6.97 -3.05 -5.45
C LYS A 129 5.59 -2.45 -5.21
N PHE A 130 4.81 -3.12 -4.37
CA PHE A 130 3.60 -2.58 -3.77
C PHE A 130 3.64 -2.76 -2.26
N THR A 131 2.89 -1.92 -1.54
CA THR A 131 2.73 -2.05 -0.09
C THR A 131 1.25 -2.01 0.25
N ALA A 132 0.75 -3.00 0.99
CA ALA A 132 -0.51 -2.84 1.71
C ALA A 132 -0.22 -2.07 3.00
N THR A 133 -0.95 -0.98 3.23
CA THR A 133 -0.76 -0.15 4.44
C THR A 133 -2.10 0.01 5.10
N LEU A 134 -2.22 -0.56 6.30
CA LEU A 134 -3.44 -0.57 7.08
C LEU A 134 -3.14 -0.06 8.48
N PRO A 135 -4.08 0.63 9.13
CA PRO A 135 -3.97 0.83 10.56
C PRO A 135 -4.29 -0.51 11.26
N PRO A 136 -4.14 -0.62 12.58
CA PRO A 136 -4.84 -1.65 13.33
C PRO A 136 -6.34 -1.59 13.03
N LEU A 137 -6.95 -2.74 12.73
CA LEU A 137 -8.36 -2.84 12.33
C LEU A 137 -9.05 -3.94 13.14
N GLU A 138 -10.31 -3.67 13.48
CA GLU A 138 -11.25 -4.69 13.92
C GLU A 138 -12.25 -4.91 12.77
N PHE A 139 -12.39 -6.16 12.32
CA PHE A 139 -13.42 -6.53 11.36
C PHE A 139 -14.69 -6.96 12.10
N ASP A 140 -15.85 -6.63 11.54
CA ASP A 140 -17.12 -7.15 12.06
C ASP A 140 -17.15 -8.69 12.00
N ASP A 141 -17.88 -9.33 12.93
CA ASP A 141 -17.99 -10.80 12.99
C ASP A 141 -18.41 -11.39 11.62
N GLY A 142 -17.56 -12.25 11.04
CA GLY A 142 -17.77 -12.89 9.75
C GLY A 142 -17.36 -12.06 8.52
N ALA A 143 -16.96 -10.81 8.69
CA ALA A 143 -16.43 -9.98 7.61
C ALA A 143 -14.91 -10.16 7.49
N TYR A 144 -14.43 -10.33 6.26
CA TYR A 144 -13.01 -10.43 5.93
C TYR A 144 -12.21 -11.45 6.76
N GLU A 145 -12.86 -12.55 7.17
CA GLU A 145 -12.19 -13.65 7.89
C GLU A 145 -11.05 -14.23 7.06
N PHE A 146 -9.92 -14.48 7.71
CA PHE A 146 -8.75 -15.05 7.06
C PHE A 146 -8.94 -16.56 6.77
N PRO A 147 -8.49 -17.08 5.61
CA PRO A 147 -7.70 -16.38 4.59
C PRO A 147 -8.51 -15.71 3.49
N GLU A 148 -9.62 -16.29 3.00
CA GLU A 148 -10.30 -15.83 1.78
C GLU A 148 -10.88 -14.41 1.92
N GLY A 149 -11.49 -14.12 3.08
CA GLY A 149 -12.06 -12.82 3.36
C GLY A 149 -10.97 -11.74 3.38
N PHE A 150 -9.82 -12.02 3.98
CA PHE A 150 -8.73 -11.04 3.99
C PHE A 150 -8.09 -10.83 2.62
N GLN A 151 -8.00 -11.87 1.78
CA GLN A 151 -7.57 -11.72 0.38
C GLN A 151 -8.52 -10.79 -0.40
N ILE A 152 -9.83 -10.98 -0.23
CA ILE A 152 -10.86 -10.08 -0.80
C ILE A 152 -10.67 -8.65 -0.28
N PHE A 153 -10.43 -8.49 1.03
CA PHE A 153 -10.18 -7.18 1.62
C PHE A 153 -8.98 -6.47 0.98
N LEU A 154 -7.86 -7.16 0.77
CA LEU A 154 -6.68 -6.55 0.13
C LEU A 154 -6.96 -6.15 -1.32
N ILE A 155 -7.70 -6.98 -2.07
CA ILE A 155 -8.14 -6.63 -3.43
C ILE A 155 -8.97 -5.34 -3.41
N GLU A 156 -9.92 -5.22 -2.49
CA GLU A 156 -10.74 -4.02 -2.33
C GLU A 156 -9.92 -2.82 -1.85
N HIS A 157 -8.95 -3.03 -0.96
CA HIS A 157 -8.03 -2.00 -0.50
C HIS A 157 -7.23 -1.39 -1.65
N PHE A 158 -6.64 -2.21 -2.53
CA PHE A 158 -5.94 -1.72 -3.71
C PHE A 158 -6.89 -1.08 -4.75
N ALA A 159 -8.13 -1.58 -4.86
CA ALA A 159 -9.17 -0.94 -5.67
C ALA A 159 -9.53 0.47 -5.13
N ALA A 160 -9.58 0.63 -3.80
CA ALA A 160 -9.74 1.91 -3.14
C ALA A 160 -8.52 2.82 -3.33
N LYS A 161 -7.29 2.29 -3.42
CA LYS A 161 -6.11 3.09 -3.80
C LYS A 161 -6.27 3.71 -5.20
N ILE A 162 -6.77 2.94 -6.18
CA ILE A 162 -7.06 3.46 -7.52
C ILE A 162 -8.07 4.62 -7.44
N ARG A 163 -9.19 4.41 -6.74
CA ARG A 163 -10.21 5.44 -6.47
C ARG A 163 -9.59 6.71 -5.89
N ASP A 164 -8.70 6.56 -4.92
CA ASP A 164 -8.07 7.65 -4.21
C ASP A 164 -7.08 8.43 -5.09
N VAL A 165 -6.33 7.76 -5.97
CA VAL A 165 -5.49 8.42 -6.98
C VAL A 165 -6.32 9.34 -7.89
N TYR A 166 -7.44 8.83 -8.43
CA TYR A 166 -8.33 9.64 -9.30
C TYR A 166 -8.90 10.85 -8.55
N ARG A 167 -9.40 10.64 -7.32
CA ARG A 167 -9.94 11.72 -6.49
C ARG A 167 -8.86 12.77 -6.17
N HIS A 168 -7.63 12.33 -5.88
CA HIS A 168 -6.49 13.22 -5.61
C HIS A 168 -6.17 14.12 -6.80
N VAL A 169 -6.17 13.57 -8.02
CA VAL A 169 -5.97 14.37 -9.25
C VAL A 169 -7.24 15.12 -9.70
N GLY A 170 -8.35 15.02 -8.97
CA GLY A 170 -9.61 15.72 -9.26
C GLY A 170 -10.39 15.15 -10.44
N GLU A 171 -10.12 13.89 -10.77
CA GLU A 171 -10.85 13.13 -11.77
C GLU A 171 -11.88 12.23 -11.06
N ARG A 172 -12.88 11.79 -11.82
CA ARG A 172 -13.82 10.79 -11.32
C ARG A 172 -13.18 9.40 -11.48
N PRO A 173 -13.14 8.57 -10.42
CA PRO A 173 -12.72 7.19 -10.55
C PRO A 173 -13.57 6.43 -11.58
N PRO A 174 -12.98 5.55 -12.40
CA PRO A 174 -13.76 4.67 -13.27
C PRO A 174 -14.46 3.59 -12.45
N GLU A 175 -15.57 3.05 -12.97
CA GLU A 175 -16.16 1.81 -12.44
C GLU A 175 -15.19 0.63 -12.66
N PRO A 176 -15.11 -0.34 -11.73
CA PRO A 176 -15.89 -0.46 -10.48
C PRO A 176 -15.31 0.31 -9.29
N TYR A 177 -14.20 1.05 -9.45
CA TYR A 177 -13.45 1.65 -8.34
C TYR A 177 -14.18 2.79 -7.61
N ASP A 178 -15.11 3.50 -8.27
CA ASP A 178 -15.87 4.62 -7.66
C ASP A 178 -16.74 4.18 -6.47
N GLU A 179 -17.19 2.92 -6.47
CA GLU A 179 -18.14 2.35 -5.50
C GLU A 179 -17.48 1.63 -4.32
N VAL A 180 -16.16 1.44 -4.36
CA VAL A 180 -15.42 0.76 -3.29
C VAL A 180 -15.47 1.63 -2.04
N ASP A 181 -15.88 1.05 -0.90
CA ASP A 181 -16.07 1.78 0.38
C ASP A 181 -15.13 1.27 1.50
N VAL A 182 -13.98 0.72 1.13
CA VAL A 182 -12.91 0.40 2.09
C VAL A 182 -11.84 1.49 2.13
N VAL A 183 -10.99 1.42 3.15
CA VAL A 183 -9.79 2.26 3.28
C VAL A 183 -8.87 1.97 2.09
N GLY A 184 -8.47 3.02 1.36
CA GLY A 184 -7.53 2.93 0.24
C GLY A 184 -6.16 3.49 0.61
N LYS A 185 -5.82 4.68 0.11
CA LYS A 185 -4.62 5.39 0.54
C LYS A 185 -4.92 6.28 1.75
N PHE A 186 -3.98 6.36 2.69
CA PHE A 186 -3.92 7.43 3.67
C PHE A 186 -3.54 8.73 2.97
N LEU A 187 -4.50 9.37 2.31
CA LEU A 187 -4.28 10.63 1.60
C LEU A 187 -4.05 11.75 2.63
N THR A 188 -2.81 12.11 2.88
CA THR A 188 -2.51 13.41 3.47
C THR A 188 -2.16 14.39 2.34
N ALA A 189 -2.60 15.64 2.46
CA ALA A 189 -2.36 16.67 1.46
C ALA A 189 -0.87 17.10 1.33
N ALA A 190 0.06 16.29 1.85
CA ALA A 190 1.51 16.48 1.86
C ALA A 190 2.28 15.25 1.30
N ASP A 191 1.60 14.29 0.66
CA ASP A 191 2.18 12.98 0.32
C ASP A 191 3.20 12.95 -0.85
N ASP A 192 3.65 14.11 -1.36
CA ASP A 192 4.84 14.18 -2.22
C ASP A 192 6.14 14.21 -1.37
N GLU A 193 6.07 14.46 -0.06
CA GLU A 193 7.23 14.62 0.84
C GLU A 193 7.46 13.41 1.77
N TYR A 194 6.41 12.64 2.10
CA TYR A 194 6.54 11.54 3.08
C TYR A 194 7.35 10.33 2.57
N TYR A 195 7.36 10.06 1.26
CA TYR A 195 8.17 8.97 0.68
C TYR A 195 9.61 9.38 0.34
N ARG A 196 9.89 10.69 0.15
CA ARG A 196 11.29 11.16 0.06
C ARG A 196 11.99 11.03 1.40
N ASP A 197 11.28 11.24 2.50
CA ASP A 197 11.84 11.04 3.84
C ASP A 197 12.07 9.56 4.17
N PHE A 198 11.31 8.61 3.61
CA PHE A 198 11.59 7.17 3.77
C PHE A 198 12.93 6.75 3.14
N ILE A 199 13.33 7.36 2.02
CA ILE A 199 14.64 7.16 1.39
C ILE A 199 15.73 8.04 2.04
N ALA A 200 15.40 9.23 2.55
CA ALA A 200 16.36 10.08 3.25
C ALA A 200 16.64 9.65 4.71
N MET A 201 15.77 8.84 5.33
CA MET A 201 16.02 8.19 6.64
C MET A 201 16.93 6.95 6.56
N ILE A 202 17.37 6.60 5.35
CA ILE A 202 18.25 5.45 5.07
C ILE A 202 19.58 5.86 4.40
N GLU A 203 19.88 7.17 4.29
CA GLU A 203 21.21 7.73 4.01
C GLU A 203 21.80 8.45 5.25
#